data_AF-A0A1Y4IFF9-F1
#
_entry.id   AF-A0A1Y4IFF9-F1
#
_cell.length_a   1.000
_cell.length_b   1.000
_cell.length_c   1.000
_cell.angle_alpha   90.00
_cell.angle_beta   90.00
_cell.angle_gamma   90.00
#
_symmetry.space_group_name_H-M   'P 1'
#
loop_
_entity.id
_entity.type
_entity.pdbx_description
1 polymer ?
#
loop_
_entity_poly.entity_id
_entity_poly.type
_entity_poly.pdbx_seq_one_letter_code
_entity_poly.pdbx_strand_id
1 'polypeptide(L)'
;MRFKNEDSVFYIIVNGEASTATEETANLFVNTGGIPTTLTVNDLMAKTKDITYSTDGSATGANILSSGPTGYEKDDTGNADMKLVVLSRMYRAFAKVTVNVGSSIKAVDGQFSLITTTPVIIANVPKRTRLYDDGSSSYPVLDATDFYGEIPVSGITLGEKEGTFYLAENIRGTGDATSAQEKNIGSKGPGGTLDYCTYLLVKGQYKYYLGQQSGTNTYSDPIDVEYKFYLGGDLVTDYNIYRDYHYKITINIAGPNSADYRVKITNGNVAVFDDADNVENKVIF
;
A
#
# COMPACT_ATOMS: atom_id res chain seq x y z
N MET A 1 -14.94 -34.64 -23.94
CA MET A 1 -14.46 -33.44 -23.20
C MET A 1 -13.52 -32.67 -24.13
N ARG A 2 -13.68 -31.34 -24.29
CA ARG A 2 -12.90 -30.55 -25.26
C ARG A 2 -11.36 -30.65 -25.05
N PHE A 3 -10.92 -30.92 -23.83
CA PHE A 3 -9.50 -30.90 -23.45
C PHE A 3 -8.78 -32.25 -23.56
N LYS A 4 -9.45 -33.34 -23.96
CA LYS A 4 -8.86 -34.70 -23.92
C LYS A 4 -7.74 -34.91 -24.96
N ASN A 5 -7.86 -34.27 -26.12
CA ASN A 5 -7.06 -34.61 -27.29
C ASN A 5 -5.97 -33.56 -27.60
N GLU A 6 -5.80 -32.57 -26.73
CA GLU A 6 -4.93 -31.42 -26.96
C GLU A 6 -4.25 -31.00 -25.66
N ASP A 7 -2.97 -30.66 -25.74
CA ASP A 7 -2.27 -30.03 -24.62
C ASP A 7 -2.98 -28.72 -24.29
N SER A 8 -3.19 -28.48 -23.00
CA SER A 8 -4.03 -27.38 -22.52
C SER A 8 -3.32 -26.60 -21.42
N VAL A 9 -3.67 -25.33 -21.28
CA VAL A 9 -3.20 -24.49 -20.16
C VAL A 9 -4.43 -23.91 -19.46
N PHE A 10 -4.49 -24.11 -18.14
CA PHE A 10 -5.59 -23.64 -17.32
C PHE A 10 -5.21 -22.37 -16.56
N TYR A 11 -6.13 -21.41 -16.60
CA TYR A 11 -6.14 -20.22 -15.77
C TYR A 11 -7.44 -20.22 -14.98
N ILE A 12 -7.37 -19.93 -13.69
CA ILE A 12 -8.52 -19.97 -12.79
C ILE A 12 -8.69 -18.60 -12.17
N ILE A 13 -9.84 -17.95 -12.42
CA ILE A 13 -10.23 -16.70 -11.76
C ILE A 13 -11.46 -16.98 -10.91
N VAL A 14 -11.40 -16.58 -9.64
CA VAL A 14 -12.51 -16.69 -8.70
C VAL A 14 -12.93 -15.28 -8.29
N ASN A 15 -14.24 -15.03 -8.25
CA ASN A 15 -14.85 -13.73 -7.96
C ASN A 15 -14.48 -12.60 -8.96
N GLY A 16 -14.03 -12.97 -10.16
CA GLY A 16 -13.78 -12.02 -11.25
C GLY A 16 -15.04 -11.32 -11.73
N GLU A 17 -16.17 -12.03 -11.71
CA GLU A 17 -17.49 -11.56 -12.12
C GLU A 17 -18.48 -11.41 -10.95
N ALA A 18 -19.68 -10.91 -11.24
CA ALA A 18 -20.79 -10.97 -10.30
C ALA A 18 -21.08 -12.44 -9.92
N SER A 19 -21.38 -12.72 -8.65
CA SER A 19 -21.63 -14.08 -8.17
C SER A 19 -22.87 -14.74 -8.79
N THR A 20 -23.73 -13.95 -9.43
CA THR A 20 -24.94 -14.39 -10.15
C THR A 20 -24.70 -14.59 -11.65
N ALA A 21 -23.49 -14.37 -12.15
CA ALA A 21 -23.18 -14.54 -13.57
C ALA A 21 -23.34 -16.01 -13.98
N THR A 22 -24.05 -16.21 -15.08
CA THR A 22 -24.22 -17.47 -15.81
C THR A 22 -23.39 -17.41 -17.10
N GLU A 23 -23.25 -18.53 -17.82
CA GLU A 23 -22.57 -18.54 -19.12
C GLU A 23 -23.15 -17.49 -20.09
N GLU A 24 -24.48 -17.34 -20.12
CA GLU A 24 -25.17 -16.39 -20.99
C GLU A 24 -25.01 -14.92 -20.57
N THR A 25 -24.69 -14.66 -19.30
CA THR A 25 -24.63 -13.29 -18.74
C THR A 25 -23.22 -12.85 -18.41
N ALA A 26 -22.27 -13.78 -18.29
CA ALA A 26 -20.85 -13.49 -18.10
C ALA A 26 -20.31 -12.75 -19.32
N ASN A 27 -19.75 -11.56 -19.09
CA ASN A 27 -19.29 -10.66 -20.13
C ASN A 27 -17.83 -10.20 -19.92
N LEU A 28 -17.10 -10.85 -19.01
CA LEU A 28 -15.70 -10.52 -18.67
C LEU A 28 -14.83 -10.34 -19.90
N PHE A 29 -15.02 -11.21 -20.90
CA PHE A 29 -14.21 -11.29 -22.11
C PHE A 29 -15.00 -11.03 -23.40
N VAL A 30 -16.30 -10.77 -23.33
CA VAL A 30 -17.18 -10.56 -24.49
C VAL A 30 -18.17 -9.43 -24.23
N ASN A 31 -18.48 -8.63 -25.26
CA ASN A 31 -19.39 -7.48 -25.10
C ASN A 31 -20.85 -7.88 -24.82
N THR A 32 -21.26 -9.06 -25.27
CA THR A 32 -22.58 -9.65 -25.06
C THR A 32 -22.32 -11.06 -24.55
N GLY A 33 -22.97 -11.44 -23.46
CA GLY A 33 -22.58 -12.60 -22.67
C GLY A 33 -22.49 -13.90 -23.47
N GLY A 34 -21.69 -14.83 -22.94
CA GLY A 34 -21.36 -16.09 -23.62
C GLY A 34 -19.89 -16.46 -23.48
N ILE A 35 -19.53 -17.63 -24.01
CA ILE A 35 -18.14 -18.07 -24.06
C ILE A 35 -17.39 -17.32 -25.18
N PRO A 36 -16.24 -16.70 -24.90
CA PRO A 36 -15.38 -16.12 -25.94
C PRO A 36 -15.02 -17.16 -26.99
N THR A 37 -15.22 -16.83 -28.27
CA THR A 37 -14.81 -17.69 -29.40
C THR A 37 -13.30 -17.69 -29.61
N THR A 38 -12.62 -16.66 -29.13
CA THR A 38 -11.15 -16.56 -29.11
C THR A 38 -10.75 -15.81 -27.85
N LEU A 39 -9.75 -16.33 -27.14
CA LEU A 39 -9.18 -15.69 -25.97
C LEU A 39 -7.68 -15.98 -25.93
N THR A 40 -6.88 -14.94 -25.81
CA THR A 40 -5.43 -15.06 -25.65
C THR A 40 -5.01 -14.78 -24.21
N VAL A 41 -3.77 -15.16 -23.85
CA VAL A 41 -3.18 -14.79 -22.55
C VAL A 41 -3.06 -13.27 -22.42
N ASN A 42 -2.81 -12.56 -23.53
CA ASN A 42 -2.77 -11.09 -23.52
C ASN A 42 -4.14 -10.49 -23.17
N ASP A 43 -5.23 -11.06 -23.68
CA ASP A 43 -6.58 -10.62 -23.32
C ASP A 43 -6.84 -10.83 -21.83
N LEU A 44 -6.38 -11.97 -21.27
CA LEU A 44 -6.48 -12.26 -19.84
C LEU A 44 -5.69 -11.25 -18.99
N MET A 45 -4.44 -10.98 -19.34
CA MET A 45 -3.58 -10.02 -18.63
C MET A 45 -4.09 -8.57 -18.73
N ALA A 46 -4.77 -8.24 -19.83
CA ALA A 46 -5.38 -6.93 -20.02
C ALA A 46 -6.67 -6.73 -19.19
N LYS A 47 -7.28 -7.80 -18.67
CA LYS A 47 -8.51 -7.66 -17.89
C LYS A 47 -8.26 -7.12 -16.50
N THR A 48 -8.97 -6.03 -16.23
CA THR A 48 -8.97 -5.36 -14.94
C THR A 48 -10.37 -5.28 -14.36
N LYS A 49 -10.45 -5.15 -13.04
CA LYS A 49 -11.69 -4.80 -12.33
C LYS A 49 -11.50 -3.50 -11.58
N ASP A 50 -12.51 -2.65 -11.64
CA ASP A 50 -12.55 -1.41 -10.86
C ASP A 50 -12.66 -1.71 -9.37
N ILE A 51 -11.99 -0.87 -8.58
CA ILE A 51 -11.93 -0.92 -7.13
C ILE A 51 -12.59 0.34 -6.61
N THR A 52 -13.55 0.18 -5.71
CA THR A 52 -14.12 1.27 -4.94
C THR A 52 -13.64 1.11 -3.51
N TYR A 53 -13.13 2.20 -2.94
CA TYR A 53 -12.77 2.28 -1.53
C TYR A 53 -13.89 2.94 -0.73
N SER A 54 -14.35 2.29 0.32
CA SER A 54 -15.24 2.92 1.30
C SER A 54 -14.46 3.92 2.16
N THR A 55 -15.20 4.76 2.87
CA THR A 55 -14.66 5.82 3.75
C THR A 55 -13.78 5.28 4.89
N ASP A 56 -13.88 3.99 5.20
CA ASP A 56 -13.11 3.30 6.24
C ASP A 56 -11.84 2.61 5.70
N GLY A 57 -11.59 2.67 4.38
CA GLY A 57 -10.46 2.06 3.69
C GLY A 57 -10.71 0.65 3.14
N SER A 58 -11.92 0.11 3.26
CA SER A 58 -12.24 -1.21 2.70
C SER A 58 -12.38 -1.15 1.17
N ALA A 59 -11.77 -2.11 0.47
CA ALA A 59 -11.79 -2.19 -0.99
C ALA A 59 -12.85 -3.20 -1.49
N THR A 60 -13.58 -2.86 -2.54
CA THR A 60 -14.37 -3.85 -3.29
C THR A 60 -13.45 -4.87 -3.96
N GLY A 61 -13.91 -6.11 -4.09
CA GLY A 61 -13.18 -7.16 -4.82
C GLY A 61 -11.94 -7.70 -4.12
N ALA A 62 -11.66 -7.38 -2.85
CA ALA A 62 -10.53 -7.92 -2.07
C ALA A 62 -10.54 -9.47 -1.93
N ASN A 63 -11.63 -10.12 -2.34
CA ASN A 63 -11.80 -11.56 -2.40
C ASN A 63 -11.51 -12.18 -3.78
N ILE A 64 -11.05 -11.41 -4.77
CA ILE A 64 -10.63 -11.93 -6.08
C ILE A 64 -9.39 -12.80 -5.89
N LEU A 65 -9.43 -13.98 -6.50
CA LEU A 65 -8.32 -14.90 -6.53
C LEU A 65 -8.02 -15.32 -7.97
N SER A 66 -6.73 -15.52 -8.26
CA SER A 66 -6.27 -16.00 -9.55
C SER A 66 -5.25 -17.11 -9.41
N SER A 67 -5.18 -17.98 -10.41
CA SER A 67 -4.18 -19.03 -10.51
C SER A 67 -3.88 -19.36 -11.97
N GLY A 68 -2.71 -19.94 -12.21
CA GLY A 68 -2.22 -20.33 -13.53
C GLY A 68 -0.91 -19.63 -13.89
N PRO A 69 -0.26 -20.06 -14.98
CA PRO A 69 -0.69 -21.14 -15.87
C PRO A 69 -0.53 -22.52 -15.21
N THR A 70 -1.52 -23.40 -15.38
CA THR A 70 -1.41 -24.82 -15.01
C THR A 70 -1.51 -25.67 -16.26
N GLY A 71 -0.39 -26.24 -16.67
CA GLY A 71 -0.32 -27.07 -17.87
C GLY A 71 -1.01 -28.43 -17.69
N TYR A 72 -1.55 -28.93 -18.79
CA TYR A 72 -2.05 -30.29 -18.95
C TYR A 72 -1.53 -30.85 -20.26
N GLU A 73 -0.94 -32.03 -20.19
CA GLU A 73 -0.55 -32.80 -21.36
C GLU A 73 -1.68 -33.77 -21.71
N LYS A 74 -1.99 -33.85 -23.01
CA LYS A 74 -3.05 -34.73 -23.50
C LYS A 74 -2.78 -36.20 -23.16
N ASP A 75 -3.87 -36.93 -22.89
CA ASP A 75 -3.79 -38.36 -22.66
C ASP A 75 -4.01 -39.13 -23.97
N ASP A 76 -2.90 -39.62 -24.54
CA ASP A 76 -2.89 -40.38 -25.78
C ASP A 76 -3.29 -41.86 -25.61
N THR A 77 -3.66 -42.31 -24.40
CA THR A 77 -4.00 -43.72 -24.13
C THR A 77 -5.37 -44.17 -24.64
N GLY A 78 -6.18 -43.25 -25.20
CA GLY A 78 -7.47 -43.57 -25.80
C GLY A 78 -8.61 -43.84 -24.81
N ASN A 79 -8.39 -43.69 -23.50
CA ASN A 79 -9.37 -43.99 -22.47
C ASN A 79 -10.65 -43.12 -22.59
N ALA A 80 -11.82 -43.75 -22.75
CA ALA A 80 -13.09 -43.06 -22.95
C ALA A 80 -13.60 -42.34 -21.68
N ASP A 81 -13.27 -42.84 -20.50
CA ASP A 81 -13.79 -42.38 -19.20
C ASP A 81 -12.77 -41.52 -18.43
N MET A 82 -12.21 -40.53 -19.10
CA MET A 82 -11.15 -39.72 -18.51
C MET A 82 -11.70 -38.65 -17.55
N LYS A 83 -11.18 -38.62 -16.31
CA LYS A 83 -11.42 -37.56 -15.33
C LYS A 83 -10.22 -36.62 -15.29
N LEU A 84 -10.40 -35.39 -15.75
CA LEU A 84 -9.40 -34.34 -15.57
C LEU A 84 -9.50 -33.77 -14.15
N VAL A 85 -8.38 -33.77 -13.42
CA VAL A 85 -8.25 -33.11 -12.11
C VAL A 85 -7.21 -32.01 -12.24
N VAL A 86 -7.64 -30.77 -12.08
CA VAL A 86 -6.74 -29.60 -12.05
C VAL A 86 -6.61 -29.15 -10.60
N LEU A 87 -5.40 -29.25 -10.05
CA LEU A 87 -5.06 -28.70 -8.73
C LEU A 87 -4.24 -27.44 -8.93
N SER A 88 -4.68 -26.33 -8.33
CA SER A 88 -3.98 -25.05 -8.47
C SER A 88 -4.03 -24.26 -7.17
N ARG A 89 -2.91 -23.62 -6.82
CA ARG A 89 -2.85 -22.69 -5.69
C ARG A 89 -3.45 -21.35 -6.11
N MET A 90 -4.41 -20.87 -5.33
CA MET A 90 -5.04 -19.57 -5.56
C MET A 90 -4.24 -18.46 -4.87
N TYR A 91 -4.03 -17.35 -5.59
CA TYR A 91 -3.36 -16.15 -5.10
C TYR A 91 -4.34 -14.98 -5.09
N ARG A 92 -4.26 -14.10 -4.10
CA ARG A 92 -5.10 -12.89 -4.04
C ARG A 92 -4.65 -11.87 -5.08
N ALA A 93 -5.60 -11.17 -5.69
CA ALA A 93 -5.31 -10.01 -6.54
C ALA A 93 -5.04 -8.72 -5.74
N PHE A 94 -4.98 -8.81 -4.41
CA PHE A 94 -4.80 -7.70 -3.48
C PHE A 94 -3.70 -8.03 -2.47
N ALA A 95 -2.98 -7.00 -2.04
CA ALA A 95 -2.17 -7.00 -0.84
C ALA A 95 -3.05 -6.67 0.38
N LYS A 96 -2.68 -7.22 1.53
CA LYS A 96 -3.16 -6.78 2.85
C LYS A 96 -2.10 -5.90 3.48
N VAL A 97 -2.50 -4.79 4.08
CA VAL A 97 -1.61 -3.97 4.89
C VAL A 97 -2.20 -3.75 6.26
N THR A 98 -1.36 -3.91 7.27
CA THR A 98 -1.69 -3.65 8.66
C THR A 98 -0.75 -2.59 9.20
N VAL A 99 -1.29 -1.53 9.79
CA VAL A 99 -0.54 -0.39 10.30
C VAL A 99 -0.75 -0.25 11.79
N ASN A 100 0.35 -0.29 12.54
CA ASN A 100 0.39 0.10 13.93
C ASN A 100 1.21 1.39 14.07
N VAL A 101 0.65 2.39 14.74
CA VAL A 101 1.34 3.64 15.05
C VAL A 101 1.49 3.72 16.56
N GLY A 102 2.72 3.84 17.03
CA GLY A 102 3.09 4.07 18.42
C GLY A 102 3.99 5.31 18.56
N SER A 103 4.36 5.60 19.80
CA SER A 103 5.33 6.65 20.13
C SER A 103 6.43 6.04 21.00
N SER A 104 7.69 6.29 20.64
CA SER A 104 8.87 5.86 21.41
C SER A 104 9.32 6.89 22.43
N ILE A 105 8.60 8.01 22.56
CA ILE A 105 8.85 9.05 23.55
C ILE A 105 8.44 8.51 24.93
N LYS A 106 9.26 7.60 25.45
CA LYS A 106 9.22 7.14 26.82
C LYS A 106 9.84 8.22 27.71
N ALA A 107 9.05 9.17 28.21
CA ALA A 107 9.36 9.90 29.46
C ALA A 107 8.34 10.98 29.86
N VAL A 108 7.44 11.45 28.98
CA VAL A 108 6.52 12.53 29.36
C VAL A 108 5.19 12.35 28.63
N ASP A 109 4.15 11.98 29.39
CA ASP A 109 2.80 11.69 28.89
C ASP A 109 2.30 12.77 27.93
N GLY A 110 1.87 12.34 26.74
CA GLY A 110 1.06 13.17 25.83
C GLY A 110 1.82 14.13 24.91
N GLN A 111 3.15 14.00 24.75
CA GLN A 111 3.88 14.83 23.78
C GLN A 111 3.45 14.62 22.34
N PHE A 112 3.04 13.41 21.96
CA PHE A 112 2.52 13.11 20.63
C PHE A 112 1.11 12.52 20.75
N SER A 113 0.21 13.02 19.91
CA SER A 113 -1.12 12.44 19.72
C SER A 113 -1.44 12.38 18.23
N LEU A 114 -2.18 11.37 17.81
CA LEU A 114 -2.80 11.39 16.49
C LEU A 114 -3.85 12.50 16.43
N ILE A 115 -4.04 13.12 15.27
CA ILE A 115 -5.18 14.04 15.09
C ILE A 115 -6.50 13.26 15.15
N THR A 116 -7.59 13.92 15.52
CA THR A 116 -8.89 13.26 15.69
C THR A 116 -9.60 12.95 14.37
N THR A 117 -9.24 13.65 13.29
CA THR A 117 -9.87 13.51 11.98
C THR A 117 -8.87 12.94 10.98
N THR A 118 -9.12 11.73 10.47
CA THR A 118 -8.28 11.09 9.45
C THR A 118 -6.78 11.07 9.82
N PRO A 119 -6.41 10.45 10.96
CA PRO A 119 -5.04 10.44 11.45
C PRO A 119 -4.08 9.66 10.56
N VAL A 120 -4.59 8.74 9.75
CA VAL A 120 -3.79 7.91 8.86
C VAL A 120 -4.45 7.86 7.49
N ILE A 121 -3.66 8.12 6.46
CA ILE A 121 -4.07 8.13 5.06
C ILE A 121 -3.14 7.21 4.29
N ILE A 122 -3.70 6.45 3.36
CA ILE A 122 -2.93 5.86 2.27
C ILE A 122 -3.23 6.59 0.97
N ALA A 123 -2.21 6.78 0.15
CA ALA A 123 -2.29 7.55 -1.08
C ALA A 123 -1.59 6.84 -2.23
N ASN A 124 -1.87 7.29 -3.45
CA ASN A 124 -1.41 6.68 -4.70
C ASN A 124 -1.77 5.19 -4.76
N VAL A 125 -3.05 4.92 -4.54
CA VAL A 125 -3.58 3.55 -4.55
C VAL A 125 -4.25 3.28 -5.90
N PRO A 126 -3.97 2.15 -6.58
CA PRO A 126 -4.61 1.84 -7.85
C PRO A 126 -6.14 1.83 -7.77
N LYS A 127 -6.79 2.34 -8.81
CA LYS A 127 -8.25 2.27 -9.02
C LYS A 127 -8.72 0.96 -9.63
N ARG A 128 -7.79 0.17 -10.16
CA ARG A 128 -8.05 -1.09 -10.85
C ARG A 128 -7.09 -2.17 -10.36
N THR A 129 -7.54 -3.41 -10.39
CA THR A 129 -6.71 -4.60 -10.19
C THR A 129 -6.75 -5.48 -11.42
N ARG A 130 -5.63 -6.06 -11.83
CA ARG A 130 -5.61 -7.09 -12.89
C ARG A 130 -6.16 -8.39 -12.34
N LEU A 131 -7.06 -9.02 -13.08
CA LEU A 131 -7.62 -10.32 -12.69
C LEU A 131 -6.58 -11.44 -12.74
N TYR A 132 -5.53 -11.26 -13.53
CA TYR A 132 -4.40 -12.17 -13.64
C TYR A 132 -3.12 -11.35 -13.88
N ASP A 133 -2.02 -11.81 -13.31
CA ASP A 133 -0.69 -11.23 -13.52
C ASP A 133 0.33 -12.37 -13.62
N ASP A 134 1.25 -12.23 -14.56
CA ASP A 134 2.39 -13.13 -14.75
C ASP A 134 3.70 -12.55 -14.19
N GLY A 135 3.65 -11.34 -13.63
CA GLY A 135 4.78 -10.63 -13.03
C GLY A 135 5.74 -10.00 -14.05
N SER A 136 5.38 -9.96 -15.34
CA SER A 136 6.27 -9.52 -16.41
C SER A 136 6.34 -8.00 -16.62
N SER A 137 5.40 -7.24 -16.05
CA SER A 137 5.22 -5.83 -16.36
C SER A 137 4.89 -4.97 -15.13
N SER A 138 5.31 -3.70 -15.20
CA SER A 138 4.89 -2.68 -14.25
C SER A 138 3.40 -2.38 -14.39
N TYR A 139 2.71 -2.23 -13.25
CA TYR A 139 1.29 -1.92 -13.19
C TYR A 139 0.98 -1.12 -11.91
N PRO A 140 0.04 -0.16 -11.91
CA PRO A 140 -0.67 0.38 -13.06
C PRO A 140 0.22 1.17 -14.03
N VAL A 141 -0.34 1.61 -15.15
CA VAL A 141 0.30 2.62 -16.00
C VAL A 141 0.51 3.92 -15.20
N LEU A 142 1.53 4.70 -15.52
CA LEU A 142 1.85 5.96 -14.84
C LEU A 142 0.91 7.09 -15.30
N ASP A 143 -0.35 7.03 -14.87
CA ASP A 143 -1.38 8.01 -15.19
C ASP A 143 -2.20 8.37 -13.95
N ALA A 144 -2.41 9.66 -13.67
CA ALA A 144 -3.18 10.12 -12.51
C ALA A 144 -4.63 9.59 -12.49
N THR A 145 -5.20 9.26 -13.65
CA THR A 145 -6.53 8.66 -13.75
C THR A 145 -6.59 7.24 -13.19
N ASP A 146 -5.45 6.55 -13.07
CA ASP A 146 -5.33 5.19 -12.54
C ASP A 146 -5.16 5.11 -11.02
N PHE A 147 -4.98 6.24 -10.33
CA PHE A 147 -4.75 6.26 -8.88
C PHE A 147 -5.79 7.08 -8.13
N TYR A 148 -6.10 6.65 -6.90
CA TYR A 148 -6.74 7.46 -5.88
C TYR A 148 -5.69 8.33 -5.17
N GLY A 149 -6.08 9.58 -4.88
CA GLY A 149 -5.24 10.55 -4.18
C GLY A 149 -5.03 10.20 -2.71
N GLU A 150 -6.07 10.35 -1.88
CA GLU A 150 -6.00 10.07 -0.44
C GLU A 150 -7.19 9.20 -0.01
N ILE A 151 -6.90 8.11 0.73
CA ILE A 151 -7.89 7.20 1.28
C ILE A 151 -7.62 7.08 2.80
N PRO A 152 -8.60 7.47 3.65
CA PRO A 152 -8.50 7.27 5.10
C PRO A 152 -8.29 5.81 5.49
N VAL A 153 -7.46 5.56 6.49
CA VAL A 153 -7.36 4.27 7.18
C VAL A 153 -8.04 4.39 8.54
N SER A 154 -9.11 3.62 8.73
CA SER A 154 -9.91 3.67 9.95
C SER A 154 -9.38 2.75 11.05
N GLY A 155 -9.84 3.00 12.29
CA GLY A 155 -9.68 2.07 13.40
C GLY A 155 -8.31 2.07 14.07
N ILE A 156 -7.44 3.05 13.79
CA ILE A 156 -6.12 3.18 14.42
C ILE A 156 -6.23 4.00 15.70
N THR A 157 -5.69 3.46 16.79
CA THR A 157 -5.47 4.19 18.05
C THR A 157 -3.99 4.08 18.42
N LEU A 158 -3.37 5.21 18.76
CA LEU A 158 -1.95 5.30 19.07
C LEU A 158 -1.54 4.27 20.13
N GLY A 159 -0.61 3.37 19.81
CA GLY A 159 -0.07 2.34 20.70
C GLY A 159 -1.03 1.20 21.04
N GLU A 160 -2.29 1.26 20.63
CA GLU A 160 -3.34 0.34 21.09
C GLU A 160 -3.92 -0.52 19.98
N LYS A 161 -4.35 0.11 18.88
CA LYS A 161 -5.13 -0.56 17.83
C LYS A 161 -4.53 -0.34 16.45
N GLU A 162 -4.31 -1.43 15.74
CA GLU A 162 -3.87 -1.42 14.35
C GLU A 162 -5.04 -1.19 13.38
N GLY A 163 -4.74 -0.53 12.27
CA GLY A 163 -5.63 -0.39 11.12
C GLY A 163 -5.31 -1.46 10.09
N THR A 164 -6.31 -1.90 9.36
CA THR A 164 -6.13 -2.84 8.24
C THR A 164 -6.78 -2.27 6.99
N PHE A 165 -6.10 -2.38 5.86
CA PHE A 165 -6.65 -2.04 4.56
C PHE A 165 -6.13 -3.02 3.49
N TYR A 166 -6.79 -3.03 2.34
CA TYR A 166 -6.44 -3.88 1.20
C TYR A 166 -6.23 -3.01 -0.02
N LEU A 167 -5.22 -3.31 -0.83
CA LEU A 167 -5.00 -2.59 -2.09
C LEU A 167 -4.53 -3.51 -3.19
N ALA A 168 -4.81 -3.13 -4.42
CA ALA A 168 -4.22 -3.78 -5.57
C ALA A 168 -2.71 -3.51 -5.63
N GLU A 169 -2.03 -4.33 -6.42
CA GLU A 169 -0.60 -4.19 -6.65
C GLU A 169 -0.23 -2.83 -7.27
N ASN A 170 0.93 -2.32 -6.91
CA ASN A 170 1.52 -1.13 -7.49
C ASN A 170 3.01 -1.39 -7.68
N ILE A 171 3.37 -1.84 -8.88
CA ILE A 171 4.71 -2.26 -9.27
C ILE A 171 5.45 -1.04 -9.84
N ARG A 172 6.14 -0.28 -8.98
CA ARG A 172 6.90 0.94 -9.33
C ARG A 172 8.39 0.71 -9.54
N GLY A 173 8.92 -0.42 -9.09
CA GLY A 173 10.33 -0.76 -9.17
C GLY A 173 11.12 -0.30 -7.95
N THR A 174 12.42 -0.25 -8.12
CA THR A 174 13.40 0.06 -7.09
C THR A 174 14.05 1.43 -7.34
N GLY A 175 14.42 2.11 -6.28
CA GLY A 175 15.20 3.35 -6.29
C GLY A 175 16.61 3.19 -5.73
N ASP A 176 17.31 4.31 -5.58
CA ASP A 176 18.75 4.39 -5.22
C ASP A 176 19.01 4.98 -3.82
N ALA A 177 18.00 4.91 -2.95
CA ALA A 177 18.13 5.31 -1.55
C ALA A 177 19.04 4.33 -0.79
N THR A 178 19.80 4.85 0.17
CA THR A 178 20.71 4.06 1.02
C THR A 178 20.22 3.92 2.46
N SER A 179 19.15 4.64 2.81
CA SER A 179 18.51 4.60 4.12
C SER A 179 16.99 4.77 4.01
N ALA A 180 16.28 4.43 5.09
CA ALA A 180 14.83 4.59 5.15
C ALA A 180 14.38 6.06 5.09
N GLN A 181 15.22 7.00 5.51
CA GLN A 181 14.98 8.43 5.37
C GLN A 181 15.13 8.87 3.91
N GLU A 182 16.17 8.39 3.23
CA GLU A 182 16.43 8.73 1.83
C GLU A 182 15.35 8.19 0.87
N LYS A 183 14.61 7.15 1.26
CA LYS A 183 13.46 6.64 0.49
C LYS A 183 12.38 7.71 0.24
N ASN A 184 12.37 8.78 1.03
CA ASN A 184 11.45 9.90 0.86
C ASN A 184 11.98 11.02 -0.05
N ILE A 185 13.18 10.88 -0.62
CA ILE A 185 13.78 11.87 -1.52
C ILE A 185 13.35 11.57 -2.96
N GLY A 186 12.73 12.55 -3.64
CA GLY A 186 12.20 12.43 -5.00
C GLY A 186 13.18 11.79 -5.99
N SER A 187 14.39 12.33 -6.08
CA SER A 187 15.44 11.86 -6.99
C SER A 187 16.01 10.48 -6.66
N LYS A 188 15.62 9.88 -5.52
CA LYS A 188 16.03 8.54 -5.09
C LYS A 188 14.95 7.48 -5.33
N GLY A 189 13.77 7.88 -5.79
CA GLY A 189 12.71 6.95 -6.17
C GLY A 189 12.98 6.25 -7.51
N PRO A 190 12.12 5.30 -7.92
CA PRO A 190 12.27 4.59 -9.18
C PRO A 190 12.24 5.56 -10.36
N GLY A 191 13.25 5.48 -11.24
CA GLY A 191 13.37 6.42 -12.36
C GLY A 191 13.61 7.88 -11.94
N GLY A 192 14.04 8.13 -10.70
CA GLY A 192 14.32 9.48 -10.19
C GLY A 192 13.08 10.28 -9.78
N THR A 193 11.94 9.63 -9.54
CA THR A 193 10.71 10.26 -9.03
C THR A 193 10.01 9.38 -7.99
N LEU A 194 9.15 10.00 -7.18
CA LEU A 194 8.25 9.33 -6.23
C LEU A 194 6.79 9.38 -6.70
N ASP A 195 6.54 9.83 -7.92
CA ASP A 195 5.21 9.92 -8.51
C ASP A 195 4.54 8.54 -8.51
N TYR A 196 3.28 8.53 -8.09
CA TYR A 196 2.43 7.34 -8.00
C TYR A 196 2.99 6.19 -7.14
N CYS A 197 4.08 6.39 -6.42
CA CYS A 197 4.53 5.45 -5.40
C CYS A 197 3.56 5.49 -4.23
N THR A 198 3.05 4.32 -3.82
CA THR A 198 2.11 4.22 -2.71
C THR A 198 2.78 4.67 -1.42
N TYR A 199 2.14 5.57 -0.68
CA TYR A 199 2.65 6.05 0.60
C TYR A 199 1.58 6.08 1.68
N LEU A 200 2.04 5.94 2.91
CA LEU A 200 1.27 6.19 4.13
C LEU A 200 1.58 7.58 4.66
N LEU A 201 0.56 8.32 5.08
CA LEU A 201 0.69 9.60 5.76
C LEU A 201 0.08 9.45 7.16
N VAL A 202 0.87 9.73 8.20
CA VAL A 202 0.45 9.76 9.60
C VAL A 202 0.43 11.20 10.07
N LYS A 203 -0.74 11.67 10.49
CA LYS A 203 -0.97 13.04 10.97
C LYS A 203 -1.12 13.04 12.48
N GLY A 204 -0.44 13.96 13.13
CA GLY A 204 -0.49 14.09 14.57
C GLY A 204 -0.18 15.51 15.04
N GLN A 205 -0.22 15.68 16.34
CA GLN A 205 0.23 16.88 17.03
C GLN A 205 1.41 16.52 17.92
N TYR A 206 2.38 17.43 17.99
CA TYR A 206 3.54 17.29 18.85
C TYR A 206 3.68 18.51 19.77
N LYS A 207 4.05 18.30 21.03
CA LYS A 207 4.33 19.36 22.01
C LYS A 207 5.73 19.18 22.57
N TYR A 208 6.49 20.27 22.63
CA TYR A 208 7.83 20.26 23.23
C TYR A 208 7.71 20.36 24.75
N TYR A 209 8.48 19.53 25.46
CA TYR A 209 8.61 19.66 26.91
C TYR A 209 9.43 20.91 27.26
N LEU A 210 8.86 21.76 28.12
CA LEU A 210 9.47 23.03 28.54
C LEU A 210 10.03 22.97 29.97
N GLY A 211 10.08 21.78 30.57
CA GLY A 211 10.48 21.61 31.96
C GLY A 211 9.29 21.38 32.90
N GLN A 212 9.55 21.46 34.21
CA GLN A 212 8.56 21.23 35.26
C GLN A 212 8.35 22.53 36.03
N GLN A 213 7.09 22.96 36.17
CA GLN A 213 6.70 24.08 37.02
C GLN A 213 5.84 23.57 38.16
N SER A 214 6.26 23.82 39.41
CA SER A 214 5.53 23.40 40.63
C SER A 214 5.15 21.91 40.63
N GLY A 215 6.06 21.03 40.20
CA GLY A 215 5.82 19.58 40.18
C GLY A 215 5.02 19.08 38.97
N THR A 216 4.58 19.96 38.07
CA THR A 216 3.80 19.60 36.87
C THR A 216 4.61 19.86 35.61
N ASN A 217 4.58 18.90 34.67
CA ASN A 217 5.25 19.05 33.38
C ASN A 217 4.57 20.14 32.54
N THR A 218 5.37 21.10 32.08
CA THR A 218 4.95 22.19 31.21
C THR A 218 5.35 21.88 29.78
N TYR A 219 4.50 22.24 28.82
CA TYR A 219 4.72 21.99 27.40
C TYR A 219 4.43 23.22 26.57
N SER A 220 4.98 23.26 25.35
CA SER A 220 4.61 24.25 24.35
C SER A 220 3.17 24.04 23.88
N ASP A 221 2.65 25.04 23.18
CA ASP A 221 1.51 24.83 22.29
C ASP A 221 1.85 23.75 21.24
N PRO A 222 0.85 22.96 20.81
CA PRO A 222 1.08 21.89 19.84
C PRO A 222 1.42 22.44 18.46
N ILE A 223 2.35 21.75 17.81
CA ILE A 223 2.57 21.81 16.36
C ILE A 223 1.88 20.65 15.66
N ASP A 224 1.39 20.89 14.46
CA ASP A 224 0.85 19.84 13.60
C ASP A 224 1.99 19.24 12.77
N VAL A 225 2.03 17.91 12.71
CA VAL A 225 3.08 17.14 12.05
C VAL A 225 2.47 16.09 11.12
N GLU A 226 3.08 15.95 9.95
CA GLU A 226 2.76 14.90 8.97
C GLU A 226 3.99 14.05 8.70
N TYR A 227 3.89 12.75 8.95
CA TYR A 227 4.93 11.77 8.63
C TYR A 227 4.53 10.96 7.40
N LYS A 228 5.31 11.06 6.33
CA LYS A 228 5.09 10.32 5.07
C LYS A 228 6.05 9.13 5.00
N PHE A 229 5.55 7.97 4.60
CA PHE A 229 6.34 6.75 4.43
C PHE A 229 5.99 6.08 3.10
N TYR A 230 6.94 5.97 2.18
CA TYR A 230 6.75 5.23 0.93
C TYR A 230 6.82 3.73 1.17
N LEU A 231 5.79 3.03 0.73
CA LEU A 231 5.61 1.59 0.95
C LEU A 231 6.26 0.78 -0.16
N GLY A 232 6.60 -0.48 0.13
CA GLY A 232 7.06 -1.45 -0.85
C GLY A 232 7.63 -2.70 -0.18
N GLY A 233 8.34 -3.55 -0.92
CA GLY A 233 8.91 -4.81 -0.40
C GLY A 233 9.95 -4.63 0.70
N ASP A 234 10.56 -3.45 0.80
CA ASP A 234 11.50 -3.08 1.86
C ASP A 234 11.31 -1.61 2.32
N LEU A 235 12.07 -1.18 3.32
CA LEU A 235 12.03 0.18 3.86
C LEU A 235 13.04 1.14 3.22
N VAL A 236 13.81 0.73 2.23
CA VAL A 236 14.94 1.49 1.68
C VAL A 236 14.80 1.73 0.18
N THR A 237 14.77 0.67 -0.63
CA THR A 237 14.89 0.76 -2.10
C THR A 237 13.64 0.32 -2.86
N ASP A 238 12.81 -0.56 -2.33
CA ASP A 238 11.71 -1.16 -3.07
C ASP A 238 10.39 -0.40 -2.86
N TYR A 239 9.73 0.00 -3.96
CA TYR A 239 8.45 0.71 -3.99
C TYR A 239 7.31 -0.15 -4.54
N ASN A 240 7.53 -1.45 -4.71
CA ASN A 240 6.54 -2.40 -5.21
C ASN A 240 5.59 -2.88 -4.11
N ILE A 241 4.29 -2.72 -4.35
CA ILE A 241 3.24 -3.43 -3.63
C ILE A 241 2.83 -4.64 -4.44
N TYR A 242 3.09 -5.83 -3.91
CA TYR A 242 2.77 -7.11 -4.54
C TYR A 242 1.42 -7.64 -4.08
N ARG A 243 0.62 -8.13 -5.02
CA ARG A 243 -0.60 -8.90 -4.71
C ARG A 243 -0.27 -10.16 -3.90
N ASP A 244 -1.20 -10.64 -3.08
CA ASP A 244 -1.03 -11.81 -2.20
C ASP A 244 -0.02 -11.65 -1.04
N TYR A 245 0.50 -10.44 -0.81
CA TYR A 245 1.38 -10.16 0.33
C TYR A 245 0.63 -9.56 1.51
N HIS A 246 1.15 -9.79 2.72
CA HIS A 246 0.73 -9.09 3.93
C HIS A 246 1.86 -8.20 4.45
N TYR A 247 1.74 -6.90 4.21
CA TYR A 247 2.65 -5.90 4.75
C TYR A 247 2.24 -5.53 6.18
N LYS A 248 3.17 -5.67 7.12
CA LYS A 248 2.99 -5.26 8.51
C LYS A 248 3.89 -4.07 8.78
N ILE A 249 3.28 -2.91 9.00
CA ILE A 249 3.97 -1.64 9.17
C ILE A 249 3.85 -1.24 10.64
N THR A 250 4.98 -1.04 11.29
CA THR A 250 5.05 -0.51 12.64
C THR A 250 5.82 0.80 12.62
N ILE A 251 5.14 1.87 13.04
CA ILE A 251 5.70 3.22 13.08
C ILE A 251 5.82 3.61 14.55
N ASN A 252 7.03 3.94 14.99
CA ASN A 252 7.27 4.48 16.32
C ASN A 252 7.75 5.94 16.17
N ILE A 253 6.89 6.88 16.53
CA ILE A 253 7.19 8.30 16.45
C ILE A 253 8.05 8.72 17.64
N ALA A 254 9.23 9.27 17.37
CA ALA A 254 10.15 9.80 18.40
C ALA A 254 10.06 11.33 18.56
N GLY A 255 9.30 12.00 17.69
CA GLY A 255 9.22 13.46 17.60
C GLY A 255 9.65 13.95 16.21
N PRO A 256 9.32 15.21 15.87
CA PRO A 256 9.71 15.81 14.60
C PRO A 256 11.20 16.17 14.60
N ASN A 257 11.87 15.90 13.48
CA ASN A 257 13.26 16.28 13.22
C ASN A 257 13.33 16.96 11.84
N SER A 258 13.81 18.20 11.79
CA SER A 258 13.89 18.98 10.55
C SER A 258 14.81 18.39 9.49
N ALA A 259 15.75 17.52 9.87
CA ALA A 259 16.62 16.79 8.94
C ALA A 259 16.01 15.47 8.43
N ASP A 260 14.86 15.04 8.97
CA ASP A 260 14.19 13.81 8.53
C ASP A 260 13.24 14.11 7.36
N TYR A 261 13.57 13.61 6.18
CA TYR A 261 12.77 13.77 4.94
C TYR A 261 11.36 13.18 5.02
N ARG A 262 11.03 12.43 6.09
CA ARG A 262 9.71 11.85 6.30
C ARG A 262 8.76 12.79 7.01
N VAL A 263 9.22 13.82 7.73
CA VAL A 263 8.36 14.67 8.56
C VAL A 263 8.23 16.08 7.99
N LYS A 264 7.02 16.62 8.05
CA LYS A 264 6.72 18.02 7.78
C LYS A 264 5.96 18.61 8.96
N ILE A 265 6.38 19.78 9.43
CA ILE A 265 5.58 20.62 10.33
C ILE A 265 4.61 21.42 9.45
N THR A 266 3.32 21.33 9.74
CA THR A 266 2.26 21.88 8.87
C THR A 266 1.60 23.14 9.40
N ASN A 267 1.93 23.56 10.63
CA ASN A 267 1.49 24.84 11.19
C ASN A 267 2.68 25.66 11.72
N GLY A 268 2.46 26.97 11.87
CA GLY A 268 3.51 27.94 12.22
C GLY A 268 3.89 27.97 13.71
N ASN A 269 3.40 27.06 14.55
CA ASN A 269 3.64 27.07 16.00
C ASN A 269 5.04 26.53 16.37
N VAL A 270 6.03 26.70 15.50
CA VAL A 270 7.39 26.23 15.73
C VAL A 270 7.97 27.03 16.90
N ALA A 271 8.27 26.35 18.00
CA ALA A 271 9.04 26.94 19.08
C ALA A 271 10.42 27.30 18.54
N VAL A 272 10.71 28.60 18.43
CA VAL A 272 12.06 29.11 18.19
C VAL A 272 12.79 29.04 19.53
N PHE A 273 13.83 28.22 19.63
CA PHE A 273 14.78 28.32 20.73
C PHE A 273 15.66 29.53 20.45
N ASP A 274 15.20 30.72 20.83
CA ASP A 274 16.04 31.91 20.88
C ASP A 274 16.75 31.92 22.23
N ASP A 275 17.89 31.22 22.28
CA ASP A 275 19.02 31.58 23.13
C ASP A 275 20.19 30.69 22.73
N ALA A 276 20.95 31.14 21.73
CA ALA A 276 22.36 30.81 21.72
C ALA A 276 22.95 31.57 22.91
N ASP A 277 23.18 30.88 24.03
CA ASP A 277 23.95 31.42 25.15
C ASP A 277 25.16 32.17 24.57
N ASN A 278 25.17 33.49 24.69
CA ASN A 278 26.32 34.30 24.36
C ASN A 278 27.44 33.86 25.30
N VAL A 279 28.31 32.96 24.84
CA VAL A 279 29.56 32.64 25.53
C VAL A 279 30.46 33.87 25.37
N GLU A 280 30.39 34.80 26.33
CA GLU A 280 31.41 35.82 26.52
C GLU A 280 32.73 35.11 26.88
N ASN A 281 33.54 34.83 25.87
CA ASN A 281 34.93 34.45 26.07
C ASN A 281 35.69 35.69 26.57
N LYS A 282 35.79 35.81 27.89
CA LYS A 282 36.60 36.84 28.54
C LYS A 282 38.09 36.48 28.38
N VAL A 283 38.73 37.04 27.35
CA VAL A 283 40.19 36.99 27.22
C VAL A 283 40.77 38.04 28.16
N ILE A 284 41.52 37.59 29.17
CA ILE A 284 42.29 38.45 30.07
C ILE A 284 43.68 38.64 29.42
N PHE A 285 44.06 39.88 29.14
CA PHE A 285 45.40 40.24 28.68
C PHE A 285 46.41 40.26 29.83
#